data_AF-A0A1L8CL98-F1
#
_entry.id   AF-A0A1L8CL98-F1
#
_cell.length_a   1.000
_cell.length_b   1.000
_cell.length_c   1.000
_cell.angle_alpha   90.00
_cell.angle_beta   90.00
_cell.angle_gamma   90.00
#
_symmetry.space_group_name_H-M   'P 1'
#
loop_
_entity.id
_entity.type
_entity.pdbx_description
1 polymer ?
#
loop_
_entity_poly.entity_id
_entity_poly.type
_entity_poly.pdbx_seq_one_letter_code
_entity_poly.pdbx_strand_id
1 'polypeptide(L)'
;MKIGLLILALFAFALPASAGLSSIEDRAEAVEAQTEGNNSYHAHLARKFAFIAVDEKGQHDLAAAKEFINMAEEHAAQAGGSK
;
A
#
# COMPACT_ATOMS: atom_id res chain seq x y z
N MET A 1 31.74 -4.08 24.61
CA MET A 1 31.02 -4.38 23.35
C MET A 1 29.59 -4.83 23.67
N LYS A 2 28.65 -3.89 23.86
CA LYS A 2 27.23 -4.21 24.15
C LYS A 2 26.23 -3.29 23.43
N ILE A 3 26.71 -2.35 22.62
CA ILE A 3 25.88 -1.32 21.98
C ILE A 3 25.45 -1.72 20.56
N GLY A 4 26.21 -2.61 19.90
CA GLY A 4 25.91 -3.02 18.51
C GLY A 4 24.65 -3.88 18.34
N LEU A 5 24.18 -4.55 19.39
CA LEU A 5 23.01 -5.44 19.30
C LEU A 5 21.68 -4.67 19.32
N LEU A 6 21.68 -3.41 19.78
CA LEU A 6 20.45 -2.67 20.05
C LEU A 6 19.89 -1.93 18.83
N ILE A 7 20.72 -1.71 17.80
CA ILE A 7 20.33 -0.97 16.58
C ILE A 7 19.52 -1.86 15.61
N LEU A 8 19.70 -3.18 15.66
CA LEU A 8 18.99 -4.11 14.77
C LEU A 8 17.50 -4.31 15.16
N ALA A 9 17.11 -3.94 16.38
CA ALA A 9 15.74 -4.08 16.87
C ALA A 9 14.80 -2.93 16.43
N LEU A 10 15.35 -1.80 15.98
CA LEU A 10 14.56 -0.61 15.61
C LEU A 10 13.89 -0.72 14.23
N PHE A 11 14.30 -1.67 13.39
CA PHE A 11 13.69 -1.88 12.06
C PHE A 11 12.56 -2.92 12.05
N ALA A 12 12.18 -3.47 13.21
CA ALA A 12 11.14 -4.51 13.30
C ALA A 12 9.70 -3.96 13.46
N PHE A 13 9.48 -2.65 13.43
CA PHE A 13 8.18 -2.04 13.72
C PHE A 13 7.74 -1.02 12.67
N ALA A 14 7.62 -1.45 11.42
CA ALA A 14 6.87 -0.72 10.40
C ALA A 14 6.09 -1.69 9.51
N LEU A 15 5.35 -2.62 10.13
CA LEU A 15 4.19 -3.20 9.49
C LEU A 15 2.99 -2.39 9.99
N PRO A 16 2.27 -1.64 9.12
CA PRO A 16 0.97 -1.16 9.51
C PRO A 16 0.05 -2.38 9.58
N ALA A 17 -0.11 -2.91 10.79
CA ALA A 17 -1.15 -3.86 11.11
C ALA A 17 -2.50 -3.13 11.11
N SER A 18 -3.02 -2.82 9.92
CA SER A 18 -4.37 -2.29 9.71
C SER A 18 -5.24 -3.35 9.05
N ALA A 19 -5.51 -4.44 9.78
CA ALA A 19 -6.44 -5.49 9.37
C ALA A 19 -7.88 -5.25 9.86
N GLY A 20 -8.30 -4.00 10.05
CA GLY A 20 -9.65 -3.68 10.49
C GLY A 20 -10.07 -2.26 10.10
N LEU A 21 -11.10 -2.16 9.24
CA LEU A 21 -11.83 -0.92 8.91
C LEU A 21 -11.01 0.22 8.26
N SER A 22 -9.95 -0.07 7.49
CA SER A 22 -9.33 0.98 6.68
C SER A 22 -10.28 1.42 5.55
N SER A 23 -10.50 2.73 5.43
CA SER A 23 -11.26 3.29 4.30
C SER A 23 -10.52 3.09 2.98
N ILE A 24 -11.20 3.28 1.85
CA ILE A 24 -10.55 3.18 0.53
C ILE A 24 -9.41 4.20 0.42
N GLU A 25 -9.58 5.38 0.99
CA GLU A 25 -8.60 6.46 1.03
C GLU A 25 -7.39 6.07 1.89
N ASP A 26 -7.60 5.53 3.10
CA ASP A 26 -6.49 5.08 3.94
C ASP A 26 -5.67 3.98 3.25
N ARG A 27 -6.36 3.06 2.56
CA ARG A 27 -5.72 2.00 1.79
C ARG A 27 -4.97 2.55 0.58
N ALA A 28 -5.53 3.56 -0.10
CA ALA A 28 -4.89 4.19 -1.25
C ALA A 28 -3.62 4.94 -0.83
N GLU A 29 -3.66 5.66 0.30
CA GLU A 29 -2.49 6.33 0.88
C GLU A 29 -1.41 5.31 1.27
N ALA A 30 -1.80 4.17 1.85
CA ALA A 30 -0.86 3.09 2.15
C ALA A 30 -0.19 2.52 0.89
N VAL A 31 -0.94 2.34 -0.20
CA VAL A 31 -0.39 1.90 -1.50
C VAL A 31 0.56 2.95 -2.08
N GLU A 32 0.22 4.24 -1.98
CA GLU A 32 1.09 5.33 -2.44
C GLU A 32 2.42 5.32 -1.66
N ALA A 33 2.35 5.26 -0.33
CA ALA A 33 3.53 5.19 0.53
C ALA A 33 4.38 3.94 0.25
N GLN A 34 3.76 2.78 0.03
CA GLN A 34 4.47 1.54 -0.27
C GLN A 34 5.20 1.57 -1.62
N THR A 35 4.66 2.32 -2.59
CA THR A 35 5.19 2.39 -3.96
C THR A 35 6.00 3.66 -4.23
N GLU A 36 6.16 4.51 -3.23
CA GLU A 36 6.92 5.76 -3.33
C GLU A 36 8.35 5.50 -3.81
N GLY A 37 8.80 6.29 -4.80
CA GLY A 37 10.12 6.12 -5.41
C GLY A 37 10.31 4.86 -6.26
N ASN A 38 9.32 3.95 -6.31
CA ASN A 38 9.35 2.75 -7.15
C ASN A 38 8.73 3.04 -8.53
N ASN A 39 9.54 2.90 -9.57
CA ASN A 39 9.18 3.17 -10.97
C ASN A 39 8.91 1.90 -11.79
N SER A 40 8.79 0.73 -11.14
CA SER A 40 8.41 -0.51 -11.81
C SER A 40 7.00 -0.43 -12.40
N TYR A 41 6.73 -1.30 -13.37
CA TYR A 41 5.39 -1.46 -13.95
C TYR A 41 4.31 -1.69 -12.89
N HIS A 42 4.58 -2.57 -11.93
CA HIS A 42 3.64 -2.87 -10.85
C HIS A 42 3.43 -1.69 -9.91
N ALA A 43 4.47 -0.93 -9.56
CA ALA A 43 4.32 0.28 -8.75
C ALA A 43 3.47 1.34 -9.46
N HIS A 44 3.61 1.47 -10.78
CA HIS A 44 2.77 2.38 -11.58
C HIS A 44 1.31 1.95 -11.61
N LEU A 45 1.04 0.65 -11.82
CA LEU A 45 -0.31 0.11 -11.79
C LEU A 45 -0.96 0.27 -10.41
N ALA A 46 -0.22 -0.03 -9.35
CA ALA A 46 -0.70 0.11 -7.98
C ALA A 46 -1.21 1.53 -7.70
N ARG A 47 -0.41 2.56 -8.03
CA ARG A 47 -0.84 3.97 -7.89
C ARG A 47 -2.06 4.31 -8.73
N LYS A 48 -2.13 3.82 -9.97
CA LYS A 48 -3.28 4.06 -10.84
C LYS A 48 -4.57 3.45 -10.30
N PHE A 49 -4.52 2.21 -9.84
CA PHE A 49 -5.70 1.55 -9.28
C PHE A 49 -6.12 2.16 -7.94
N ALA A 50 -5.17 2.57 -7.10
CA ALA A 50 -5.48 3.31 -5.87
C ALA A 50 -6.22 4.63 -6.19
N PHE A 51 -5.76 5.38 -7.20
CA PHE A 51 -6.44 6.59 -7.65
C PHE A 51 -7.87 6.31 -8.15
N ILE A 52 -8.07 5.31 -9.01
CA ILE A 52 -9.40 4.94 -9.52
C ILE A 52 -10.31 4.53 -8.36
N ALA A 53 -9.81 3.75 -7.40
CA ALA A 53 -10.61 3.32 -6.26
C ALA A 53 -11.20 4.50 -5.45
N VAL A 54 -10.40 5.54 -5.23
CA VAL A 54 -10.84 6.77 -4.54
C VAL A 54 -11.89 7.51 -5.38
N ASP A 55 -11.69 7.60 -6.70
CA ASP A 55 -12.65 8.23 -7.61
C ASP A 55 -14.00 7.50 -7.63
N GLU A 56 -13.99 6.18 -7.79
CA GLU A 56 -15.21 5.35 -7.79
C GLU A 56 -15.97 5.45 -6.45
N LYS A 57 -15.25 5.50 -5.33
CA LYS A 57 -15.87 5.75 -4.02
C LYS A 57 -16.56 7.13 -4.00
N GLY A 58 -15.90 8.15 -4.55
CA GLY A 58 -16.47 9.50 -4.71
C GLY A 58 -17.75 9.51 -5.57
N GLN A 59 -17.86 8.60 -6.53
CA GLN A 59 -19.04 8.38 -7.35
C GLN A 59 -20.09 7.46 -6.70
N HIS A 60 -19.90 7.07 -5.43
CA HIS A 60 -20.72 6.12 -4.69
C HIS A 60 -20.77 4.68 -5.25
N ASP A 61 -19.88 4.32 -6.19
CA ASP A 61 -19.68 2.92 -6.61
C ASP A 61 -18.69 2.22 -5.67
N LEU A 62 -19.20 1.81 -4.52
CA LEU A 62 -18.41 1.13 -3.50
C LEU A 62 -17.95 -0.28 -3.92
N ALA A 63 -18.59 -0.89 -4.92
CA ALA A 63 -18.19 -2.20 -5.42
C ALA A 63 -16.96 -2.07 -6.30
N ALA A 64 -17.02 -1.17 -7.30
CA ALA A 64 -15.87 -0.87 -8.15
C ALA A 64 -14.69 -0.34 -7.33
N ALA A 65 -14.93 0.56 -6.38
CA ALA A 65 -13.89 1.09 -5.50
C ALA A 65 -13.13 -0.03 -4.75
N LYS A 66 -13.86 -1.02 -4.23
CA LYS A 66 -13.27 -2.17 -3.53
C LYS A 66 -12.42 -3.05 -4.45
N GLU A 67 -12.89 -3.30 -5.66
CA GLU A 67 -12.14 -4.10 -6.64
C GLU A 67 -10.82 -3.40 -7.03
N PHE A 68 -10.88 -2.10 -7.33
CA PHE A 68 -9.69 -1.33 -7.69
C PHE A 68 -8.67 -1.23 -6.55
N ILE A 69 -9.11 -1.02 -5.31
CA ILE A 69 -8.14 -0.97 -4.21
C ILE A 69 -7.50 -2.34 -3.95
N ASN A 70 -8.23 -3.43 -4.15
CA ASN A 70 -7.66 -4.79 -4.05
C ASN A 70 -6.60 -5.02 -5.16
N MET A 71 -6.88 -4.61 -6.39
CA MET A 71 -5.91 -4.65 -7.49
C MET A 71 -4.67 -3.78 -7.22
N ALA A 72 -4.87 -2.62 -6.58
CA ALA A 72 -3.80 -1.72 -6.20
C ALA A 72 -2.83 -2.37 -5.19
N GLU A 73 -3.38 -2.99 -4.15
CA GLU A 73 -2.62 -3.70 -3.12
C GLU A 73 -1.88 -4.92 -3.69
N GLU A 74 -2.50 -5.68 -4.59
CA GLU A 74 -1.84 -6.81 -5.25
C GLU A 74 -0.59 -6.35 -6.01
N HIS A 75 -0.71 -5.30 -6.82
CA HIS A 75 0.43 -4.77 -7.55
C HIS A 75 1.45 -4.08 -6.66
N ALA A 76 1.04 -3.44 -5.55
CA ALA A 76 1.96 -2.88 -4.57
C ALA A 76 2.80 -3.99 -3.91
N ALA A 77 2.16 -5.13 -3.58
CA ALA A 77 2.85 -6.31 -3.08
C ALA A 77 3.83 -6.90 -4.11
N GLN A 78 3.45 -6.97 -5.38
CA GLN A 78 4.35 -7.43 -6.46
C GLN A 78 5.54 -6.47 -6.67
N ALA A 79 5.32 -5.16 -6.51
CA ALA A 79 6.36 -4.15 -6.61
C ALA A 79 7.35 -4.18 -5.44
N GLY A 80 6.88 -4.52 -4.23
CA GLY A 80 7.70 -4.68 -3.01
C GLY A 80 8.27 -6.08 -2.80
N GLY A 81 7.70 -7.10 -3.45
CA GLY A 81 8.03 -8.52 -3.32
C GLY A 81 9.20 -9.00 -4.17
N SER A 82 9.88 -8.12 -4.90
CA SER A 82 11.13 -8.43 -5.62
C SER A 82 12.38 -8.40 -4.73
N LYS A 83 12.24 -8.66 -3.41
CA LYS A 83 13.37 -8.75 -2.48
C LYS A 83 13.86 -10.18 -2.32
#